data_AF-D7N9D5-F1
#
_entry.id   AF-D7N9D5-F1
#
_cell.length_a   1.000
_cell.length_b   1.000
_cell.length_c   1.000
_cell.angle_alpha   90.00
_cell.angle_beta   90.00
_cell.angle_gamma   90.00
#
_symmetry.space_group_name_H-M   'P 1'
#
loop_
_entity.id
_entity.type
_entity.pdbx_description
1 polymer ?
#
loop_
_entity_poly.entity_id
_entity_poly.type
_entity_poly.pdbx_seq_one_letter_code
_entity_poly.pdbx_strand_id
1 'polypeptide(L)'
;MKKRKLFGVLAAISVVLISWCTYRLWPDDTAYARQALTQIDLKRYYQISDEMGNNLFFSTINTDTLLNGMAWKVKDIHPIHKHTDGFWINQNWLYPSCRGRIVTAIADTMDLLVSAIKPAQLIVHQLKACQYELNSLKQQQHELRYYLRVHGVQDIGYDIVAKYATKIHMRRDTLEKAIALLQRFNRNGKISIHRADEYTATYKNTKGKTEKKHCSVLAKDKHNSILLLETEDRKTPHDVNAITIVPWKITKMLDAMAITSRFSSPCPAEFARPGSMIFVPTYMNKGRFAGIKLQNGYHDSEQIKELFHLGK
;
A
#
# COMPACT_ATOMS: atom_id res chain seq x y z
N MET A 1 -26.13 -46.40 -35.95
CA MET A 1 -24.97 -46.49 -35.01
C MET A 1 -24.32 -45.14 -34.65
N LYS A 2 -24.08 -44.21 -35.59
CA LYS A 2 -23.43 -42.91 -35.30
C LYS A 2 -24.17 -42.04 -34.26
N LYS A 3 -25.51 -41.96 -34.31
CA LYS A 3 -26.31 -41.16 -33.36
C LYS A 3 -26.20 -41.66 -31.91
N ARG A 4 -26.24 -42.98 -31.65
CA ARG A 4 -26.09 -43.55 -30.31
C ARG A 4 -24.70 -43.33 -29.70
N LYS A 5 -23.63 -43.41 -30.53
CA LYS A 5 -22.27 -43.06 -30.11
C LYS A 5 -22.12 -41.56 -29.82
N LEU A 6 -22.77 -40.70 -30.61
CA LEU A 6 -22.80 -39.25 -30.38
C LEU A 6 -23.53 -38.89 -29.07
N PHE A 7 -24.68 -39.52 -28.81
CA PHE A 7 -25.40 -39.34 -27.53
C PHE A 7 -24.58 -39.82 -26.33
N GLY A 8 -23.88 -40.95 -26.45
CA GLY A 8 -22.98 -41.44 -25.40
C GLY A 8 -21.82 -40.48 -25.10
N VAL A 9 -21.20 -39.91 -26.13
CA VAL A 9 -20.12 -38.91 -25.97
C VAL A 9 -20.64 -37.62 -25.34
N LEU A 10 -21.81 -37.12 -25.77
CA LEU A 10 -22.43 -35.93 -25.19
C LEU A 10 -22.80 -36.12 -23.71
N ALA A 11 -23.32 -37.29 -23.34
CA ALA A 11 -23.61 -37.63 -21.96
C ALA A 11 -22.33 -37.74 -21.10
N ALA A 12 -21.25 -38.29 -21.64
CA ALA A 12 -19.97 -38.33 -20.93
C ALA A 12 -19.40 -36.92 -20.70
N ILE A 13 -19.46 -36.04 -21.72
CA ILE A 13 -19.03 -34.65 -21.61
C ILE A 13 -19.86 -33.89 -20.57
N SER A 14 -21.18 -34.08 -20.55
CA SER A 14 -22.04 -33.42 -19.56
C SER A 14 -21.73 -33.86 -18.13
N VAL A 15 -21.47 -35.14 -17.89
CA VAL A 15 -21.06 -35.65 -16.57
C VAL A 15 -19.74 -35.02 -16.12
N VAL A 16 -18.75 -34.94 -17.01
CA VAL A 16 -17.46 -34.29 -16.70
C VAL A 16 -17.65 -32.81 -16.39
N LEU A 17 -18.46 -32.09 -17.16
CA LEU A 17 -18.76 -30.68 -16.92
C LEU A 17 -19.49 -30.45 -15.60
N ILE A 18 -20.49 -31.29 -15.27
CA ILE A 18 -21.21 -31.21 -14.00
C ILE A 18 -20.25 -31.48 -12.84
N SER A 19 -19.43 -32.53 -12.94
CA SER A 19 -18.42 -32.85 -11.92
C SER A 19 -17.45 -31.68 -11.71
N TRP A 20 -16.93 -31.10 -12.79
CA TRP A 20 -16.05 -29.93 -12.74
C TRP A 20 -16.71 -28.72 -12.07
N CYS A 21 -17.94 -28.40 -12.44
CA CYS A 21 -18.71 -27.31 -11.83
C CYS A 21 -18.95 -27.57 -10.34
N THR A 22 -19.36 -28.79 -9.95
CA THR A 22 -19.58 -29.12 -8.53
C THR A 22 -18.31 -29.02 -7.70
N TYR A 23 -17.17 -29.45 -8.24
CA TYR A 23 -15.86 -29.31 -7.59
C TYR A 23 -15.48 -27.84 -7.41
N ARG A 24 -15.64 -27.01 -8.44
CA ARG A 24 -15.29 -25.58 -8.39
C ARG A 24 -16.18 -24.76 -7.47
N LEU A 25 -17.43 -25.17 -7.29
CA LEU A 25 -18.40 -24.52 -6.41
C LEU A 25 -18.34 -25.06 -4.97
N TRP A 26 -17.49 -26.06 -4.71
CA TRP A 26 -17.31 -26.62 -3.38
C TRP A 26 -16.64 -25.58 -2.46
N PRO A 27 -17.09 -25.41 -1.20
CA PRO A 27 -16.49 -24.47 -0.26
C PRO A 27 -14.98 -24.69 -0.06
N ASP A 28 -14.24 -23.60 0.06
CA ASP A 28 -12.79 -23.62 0.26
C ASP A 28 -12.45 -24.03 1.70
N ASP A 29 -11.35 -24.76 1.85
CA ASP A 29 -10.78 -25.05 3.16
C ASP A 29 -10.01 -23.85 3.70
N THR A 30 -9.99 -23.69 5.02
CA THR A 30 -9.18 -22.71 5.74
C THR A 30 -7.70 -22.77 5.36
N ALA A 31 -7.16 -23.96 5.10
CA ALA A 31 -5.77 -24.13 4.63
C ALA A 31 -5.57 -23.58 3.21
N TYR A 32 -6.51 -23.85 2.30
CA TYR A 32 -6.47 -23.34 0.93
C TYR A 32 -6.53 -21.81 0.92
N ALA A 33 -7.43 -21.23 1.72
CA ALA A 33 -7.58 -19.79 1.85
C ALA A 33 -6.36 -19.12 2.51
N ARG A 34 -5.71 -19.76 3.48
CA ARG A 34 -4.44 -19.25 4.03
C ARG A 34 -3.33 -19.18 2.97
N GLN A 35 -3.25 -20.14 2.06
CA GLN A 35 -2.28 -20.12 0.96
C GLN A 35 -2.59 -19.06 -0.10
N ALA A 36 -3.84 -18.57 -0.15
CA ALA A 36 -4.22 -17.45 -1.00
C ALA A 36 -3.98 -16.08 -0.34
N LEU A 37 -3.76 -16.04 0.96
CA LEU A 37 -3.47 -14.82 1.71
C LEU A 37 -2.03 -14.35 1.42
N THR A 38 -1.87 -13.05 1.22
CA THR A 38 -0.58 -12.38 1.04
C THR A 38 -0.56 -11.10 1.86
N GLN A 39 0.62 -10.70 2.33
CA GLN A 39 0.81 -9.38 2.92
C GLN A 39 1.19 -8.40 1.81
N ILE A 40 0.60 -7.22 1.81
CA ILE A 40 0.91 -6.15 0.88
C ILE A 40 1.65 -5.04 1.63
N ASP A 41 2.85 -4.76 1.16
CA ASP A 41 3.68 -3.66 1.61
C ASP A 41 3.50 -2.49 0.65
N LEU A 42 2.91 -1.39 1.13
CA LEU A 42 2.85 -0.11 0.43
C LEU A 42 4.03 0.74 0.88
N LYS A 43 4.85 1.17 -0.07
CA LYS A 43 5.79 2.27 0.12
C LYS A 43 5.27 3.50 -0.58
N ARG A 44 5.21 4.62 0.15
CA ARG A 44 4.69 5.88 -0.37
C ARG A 44 5.64 7.03 -0.15
N TYR A 45 5.79 7.84 -1.18
CA TYR A 45 6.40 9.16 -1.09
C TYR A 45 5.71 10.13 -2.05
N TYR A 46 6.04 11.40 -1.91
CA TYR A 46 5.53 12.47 -2.75
C TYR A 46 6.68 13.23 -3.41
N GLN A 47 6.37 13.78 -4.57
CA GLN A 47 7.28 14.58 -5.37
C GLN A 47 6.60 15.90 -5.72
N ILE A 48 7.25 17.01 -5.41
CA ILE A 48 6.93 18.34 -5.91
C ILE A 48 7.80 18.59 -7.14
N SER A 49 7.16 18.94 -8.25
CA SER A 49 7.84 19.24 -9.51
C SER A 49 7.42 20.61 -10.04
N ASP A 50 8.35 21.31 -10.68
CA ASP A 50 8.05 22.51 -11.49
C ASP A 50 8.25 22.24 -13.00
N GLU A 51 7.79 23.17 -13.85
CA GLU A 51 7.97 23.09 -15.30
C GLU A 51 9.45 23.12 -15.75
N MET A 52 10.36 23.57 -14.88
CA MET A 52 11.81 23.63 -15.15
C MET A 52 12.55 22.34 -14.79
N GLY A 53 11.84 21.32 -14.28
CA GLY A 53 12.43 20.02 -13.93
C GLY A 53 13.09 19.98 -12.54
N ASN A 54 12.89 21.00 -11.70
CA ASN A 54 13.30 20.95 -10.29
C ASN A 54 12.34 20.02 -9.53
N ASN A 55 12.91 19.09 -8.77
CA ASN A 55 12.16 18.10 -8.01
C ASN A 55 12.52 18.18 -6.52
N LEU A 56 11.52 18.11 -5.65
CA LEU A 56 11.67 17.94 -4.21
C LEU A 56 10.83 16.76 -3.76
N PHE A 57 11.43 15.84 -3.03
CA PHE A 57 10.75 14.66 -2.52
C PHE A 57 10.44 14.84 -1.04
N PHE A 58 9.32 14.30 -0.58
CA PHE A 58 8.95 14.33 0.84
C PHE A 58 8.08 13.11 1.21
N SER A 59 8.07 12.73 2.48
CA SER A 59 7.39 11.51 2.93
C SER A 59 5.91 11.74 3.24
N THR A 60 5.59 12.82 3.97
CA THR A 60 4.22 13.14 4.37
C THR A 60 3.99 14.64 4.53
N ILE A 61 2.71 15.03 4.53
CA ILE A 61 2.23 16.34 4.94
C ILE A 61 1.67 16.18 6.35
N ASN A 62 2.13 17.00 7.29
CA ASN A 62 1.61 17.03 8.66
C ASN A 62 0.28 17.82 8.71
N THR A 63 -0.44 17.75 9.84
CA THR A 63 -1.71 18.47 10.04
C THR A 63 -1.57 19.99 9.99
N ASP A 64 -0.38 20.50 10.28
CA ASP A 64 0.01 21.90 10.17
C ASP A 64 0.41 22.31 8.74
N THR A 65 0.17 21.44 7.75
CA THR A 65 0.51 21.62 6.32
C THR A 65 2.01 21.70 6.03
N LEU A 66 2.86 21.28 6.97
CA LEU A 66 4.30 21.23 6.76
C LEU A 66 4.73 19.91 6.11
N LEU A 67 5.77 20.01 5.29
CA LEU A 67 6.44 18.88 4.65
C LEU A 67 7.36 18.19 5.64
N ASN A 68 7.23 16.87 5.75
CA ASN A 68 8.10 16.04 6.57
C ASN A 68 8.98 15.15 5.69
N GLY A 69 10.20 14.85 6.16
CA GLY A 69 11.13 13.96 5.47
C GLY A 69 11.59 14.46 4.09
N MET A 70 11.80 15.78 3.95
CA MET A 70 12.25 16.38 2.68
C MET A 70 13.60 15.83 2.23
N ALA A 71 13.70 15.50 0.95
CA ALA A 71 14.89 14.98 0.32
C ALA A 71 15.07 15.52 -1.11
N TRP A 72 16.32 15.70 -1.51
CA TRP A 72 16.72 16.20 -2.84
C TRP A 72 16.75 15.11 -3.90
N LYS A 73 16.96 13.87 -3.45
CA LYS A 73 17.07 12.69 -4.29
C LYS A 73 16.13 11.63 -3.74
N VAL A 74 15.56 10.83 -4.65
CA VAL A 74 14.71 9.69 -4.30
C VAL A 74 15.42 8.71 -3.36
N LYS A 75 16.75 8.54 -3.48
CA LYS A 75 17.51 7.60 -2.64
C LYS A 75 17.60 8.00 -1.17
N ASP A 76 17.49 9.30 -0.88
CA ASP A 76 17.67 9.85 0.46
C ASP A 76 16.33 9.96 1.21
N ILE A 77 15.22 9.62 0.54
CA ILE A 77 13.90 9.68 1.16
C ILE A 77 13.66 8.49 2.07
N HIS A 78 12.96 8.75 3.17
CA HIS A 78 12.41 7.72 4.04
C HIS A 78 10.91 7.61 3.75
N PRO A 79 10.49 6.70 2.84
CA PRO A 79 9.09 6.60 2.46
C PRO A 79 8.23 6.11 3.62
N ILE A 80 6.94 6.42 3.59
CA ILE A 80 5.98 5.81 4.50
C ILE A 80 5.82 4.34 4.12
N HIS A 81 5.88 3.47 5.13
CA HIS A 81 5.56 2.06 4.99
C HIS A 81 4.21 1.76 5.63
N LYS A 82 3.30 1.15 4.87
CA LYS A 82 2.04 0.62 5.39
C LYS A 82 1.89 -0.84 5.01
N HIS A 83 1.32 -1.62 5.92
CA HIS A 83 1.08 -3.04 5.73
C HIS A 83 -0.43 -3.30 5.74
N THR A 84 -0.90 -3.96 4.69
CA THR A 84 -2.26 -4.50 4.62
C THR A 84 -2.22 -5.97 4.27
N ASP A 85 -3.32 -6.66 4.53
CA ASP A 85 -3.50 -8.00 3.97
C ASP A 85 -4.04 -7.87 2.55
N GLY A 86 -3.89 -8.93 1.78
CA GLY A 86 -4.48 -9.07 0.45
C GLY A 86 -4.57 -10.54 0.10
N PHE A 87 -5.17 -10.84 -1.04
CA PHE A 87 -5.31 -12.23 -1.45
C PHE A 87 -5.34 -12.38 -2.95
N TRP A 88 -4.78 -13.49 -3.41
CA TRP A 88 -4.79 -13.88 -4.81
C TRP A 88 -6.18 -14.33 -5.20
N ILE A 89 -6.63 -13.89 -6.38
CA ILE A 89 -8.00 -14.07 -6.79
C ILE A 89 -8.11 -14.39 -8.28
N ASN A 90 -8.98 -15.33 -8.62
CA ASN A 90 -9.34 -15.67 -9.99
C ASN A 90 -10.35 -14.65 -10.52
N GLN A 91 -10.16 -14.21 -11.78
CA GLN A 91 -11.15 -13.36 -12.44
C GLN A 91 -12.44 -14.09 -12.75
N ASN A 92 -12.33 -15.35 -13.18
CA ASN A 92 -13.46 -16.18 -13.59
C ASN A 92 -13.66 -17.35 -12.64
N TRP A 93 -14.92 -17.70 -12.41
CA TRP A 93 -15.27 -18.78 -11.48
C TRP A 93 -15.08 -20.18 -12.08
N LEU A 94 -15.13 -20.29 -13.40
CA LEU A 94 -15.12 -21.59 -14.10
C LEU A 94 -13.69 -22.15 -14.32
N TYR A 95 -12.68 -21.29 -14.46
CA TYR A 95 -11.29 -21.70 -14.73
C TYR A 95 -10.28 -20.81 -14.00
N PRO A 96 -9.12 -21.37 -13.58
CA PRO A 96 -8.12 -20.64 -12.81
C PRO A 96 -7.52 -19.53 -13.69
N SER A 97 -7.75 -18.30 -13.29
CA SER A 97 -7.57 -17.10 -14.11
C SER A 97 -7.03 -15.93 -13.28
N CYS A 98 -6.20 -16.25 -12.28
CA CYS A 98 -5.62 -15.25 -11.40
C CYS A 98 -4.66 -14.32 -12.14
N ARG A 99 -3.77 -14.83 -13.01
CA ARG A 99 -2.79 -14.02 -13.77
C ARG A 99 -2.00 -13.04 -12.88
N GLY A 100 -1.68 -13.48 -11.67
CA GLY A 100 -0.97 -12.66 -10.69
C GLY A 100 -1.80 -11.53 -10.09
N ARG A 101 -3.14 -11.63 -10.10
CA ARG A 101 -4.02 -10.61 -9.54
C ARG A 101 -4.26 -10.80 -8.05
N ILE A 102 -4.18 -9.67 -7.34
CA ILE A 102 -4.34 -9.60 -5.90
C ILE A 102 -5.35 -8.52 -5.58
N VAL A 103 -6.29 -8.79 -4.67
CA VAL A 103 -7.17 -7.77 -4.12
C VAL A 103 -6.69 -7.42 -2.71
N THR A 104 -6.63 -6.12 -2.41
CA THR A 104 -6.25 -5.61 -1.09
C THR A 104 -7.08 -4.37 -0.75
N ALA A 105 -7.17 -4.06 0.55
CA ALA A 105 -7.77 -2.82 1.01
C ALA A 105 -6.76 -1.67 0.91
N ILE A 106 -7.25 -0.47 0.63
CA ILE A 106 -6.41 0.74 0.67
C ILE A 106 -6.02 1.02 2.12
N ALA A 107 -4.71 1.13 2.35
CA ALA A 107 -4.14 1.38 3.68
C ALA A 107 -4.28 2.85 4.14
N ASP A 108 -4.72 3.76 3.26
CA ASP A 108 -4.50 5.19 3.45
C ASP A 108 -5.57 6.12 2.88
N THR A 109 -6.13 6.97 3.74
CA THR A 109 -7.05 8.08 3.42
C THR A 109 -6.34 9.42 3.15
N MET A 110 -5.01 9.49 3.28
CA MET A 110 -4.21 10.73 3.08
C MET A 110 -4.37 11.38 1.69
N ASP A 111 -4.90 10.67 0.69
CA ASP A 111 -5.19 11.24 -0.64
C ASP A 111 -6.12 12.45 -0.58
N LEU A 112 -7.09 12.41 0.33
CA LEU A 112 -8.04 13.51 0.48
C LEU A 112 -7.34 14.80 0.92
N LEU A 113 -6.36 14.70 1.84
CA LEU A 113 -5.61 15.86 2.31
C LEU A 113 -4.72 16.47 1.22
N VAL A 114 -3.99 15.64 0.48
CA VAL A 114 -3.09 16.12 -0.59
C VAL A 114 -3.89 16.76 -1.72
N SER A 115 -5.04 16.18 -2.07
CA SER A 115 -5.93 16.72 -3.10
C SER A 115 -6.61 18.05 -2.70
N ALA A 116 -6.84 18.26 -1.40
CA ALA A 116 -7.52 19.44 -0.87
C ALA A 116 -6.60 20.67 -0.73
N ILE A 117 -5.30 20.46 -0.52
CA ILE A 117 -4.34 21.55 -0.26
C ILE A 117 -3.77 22.07 -1.57
N LYS A 118 -3.84 23.40 -1.79
CA LYS A 118 -3.19 24.03 -2.94
C LYS A 118 -1.66 23.92 -2.79
N PRO A 119 -0.92 23.38 -3.78
CA PRO A 119 0.53 23.23 -3.71
C PRO A 119 1.27 24.52 -3.34
N ALA A 120 0.84 25.65 -3.89
CA ALA A 120 1.43 26.96 -3.59
C ALA A 120 1.32 27.35 -2.10
N GLN A 121 0.18 27.07 -1.46
CA GLN A 121 -0.01 27.39 -0.04
C GLN A 121 0.93 26.55 0.85
N LEU A 122 1.09 25.27 0.51
CA LEU A 122 1.99 24.37 1.19
C LEU A 122 3.46 24.84 1.10
N ILE A 123 3.90 25.32 -0.06
CA ILE A 123 5.25 25.87 -0.23
C ILE A 123 5.43 27.14 0.60
N VAL A 124 4.45 28.04 0.62
CA VAL A 124 4.52 29.28 1.41
C VAL A 124 4.61 28.98 2.91
N HIS A 125 3.79 28.06 3.41
CA HIS A 125 3.82 27.65 4.82
C HIS A 125 5.15 27.00 5.18
N GLN A 126 5.66 26.09 4.33
CA GLN A 126 6.95 25.45 4.54
C GLN A 126 8.10 26.47 4.53
N LEU A 127 8.07 27.44 3.59
CA LEU A 127 9.09 28.49 3.50
C LEU A 127 9.11 29.34 4.77
N LYS A 128 7.93 29.74 5.26
CA LYS A 128 7.80 30.48 6.52
C LYS A 128 8.38 29.69 7.70
N ALA A 129 8.03 28.41 7.84
CA ALA A 129 8.57 27.54 8.89
C ALA A 129 10.10 27.39 8.79
N CYS A 130 10.63 27.10 7.60
CA CYS A 130 12.07 27.01 7.37
C CYS A 130 12.79 28.33 7.70
N GLN A 131 12.20 29.48 7.39
CA GLN A 131 12.81 30.78 7.69
C GLN A 131 12.88 31.06 9.20
N TYR A 132 11.85 30.69 9.96
CA TYR A 132 11.89 30.78 11.43
C TYR A 132 12.97 29.87 12.01
N GLU A 133 13.04 28.61 11.56
CA GLU A 133 14.08 27.68 12.00
C GLU A 133 15.48 28.18 11.64
N LEU A 134 15.66 28.74 10.44
CA LEU A 134 16.94 29.30 10.02
C LEU A 134 17.40 30.44 10.93
N ASN A 135 16.48 31.34 11.31
CA ASN A 135 16.79 32.43 12.22
C ASN A 135 17.20 31.92 13.60
N SER A 136 16.51 30.88 14.12
CA SER A 136 16.87 30.23 15.37
C SER A 136 18.26 29.56 15.29
N LEU A 137 18.57 28.86 14.20
CA LEU A 137 19.88 28.24 13.99
C LEU A 137 21.00 29.27 13.85
N LYS A 138 20.74 30.44 13.22
CA LYS A 138 21.71 31.54 13.15
C LYS A 138 22.03 32.11 14.53
N GLN A 139 21.01 32.27 15.38
CA GLN A 139 21.19 32.70 16.77
C GLN A 139 22.02 31.69 17.57
N GLN A 140 21.65 30.40 17.52
CA GLN A 140 22.40 29.33 18.19
C GLN A 140 23.85 29.27 17.70
N GLN A 141 24.08 29.43 16.39
CA GLN A 141 25.44 29.44 15.83
C GLN A 141 26.26 30.64 16.34
N HIS A 142 25.64 31.81 16.49
CA HIS A 142 26.31 32.98 17.05
C HIS A 142 26.75 32.74 18.50
N GLU A 143 25.85 32.20 19.32
CA GLU A 143 26.12 31.85 20.72
C GLU A 143 27.22 30.79 20.85
N LEU A 144 27.17 29.73 20.03
CA LEU A 144 28.20 28.68 20.04
C LEU A 144 29.57 29.21 19.59
N ARG A 145 29.61 30.09 18.58
CA ARG A 145 30.87 30.74 18.18
C ARG A 145 31.43 31.64 19.27
N TYR A 146 30.57 32.34 20.01
CA TYR A 146 30.98 33.15 21.15
C TYR A 146 31.56 32.26 22.25
N TYR A 147 30.84 31.20 22.63
CA TYR A 147 31.29 30.25 23.65
C TYR A 147 32.65 29.64 23.30
N LEU A 148 32.82 29.12 22.08
CA LEU A 148 34.07 28.50 21.64
C LEU A 148 35.25 29.48 21.54
N ARG A 149 34.98 30.79 21.40
CA ARG A 149 36.00 31.84 21.37
C ARG A 149 36.44 32.23 22.78
N VAL A 150 35.49 32.34 23.71
CA VAL A 150 35.74 32.79 25.09
C VAL A 150 36.26 31.65 25.96
N HIS A 151 35.75 30.44 25.78
CA HIS A 151 36.12 29.25 26.54
C HIS A 151 37.03 28.36 25.68
N GLY A 152 38.32 28.70 25.64
CA GLY A 152 39.35 27.99 24.85
C GLY A 152 40.06 26.85 25.58
N VAL A 153 39.54 26.40 26.72
CA VAL A 153 40.13 25.28 27.48
C VAL A 153 39.78 23.98 26.75
N GLN A 154 40.79 23.29 26.24
CA GLN A 154 40.63 22.04 25.49
C GLN A 154 40.37 20.87 26.45
N ASP A 155 39.13 20.71 26.88
CA ASP A 155 38.65 19.56 27.65
C ASP A 155 37.60 18.75 26.87
N ILE A 156 37.08 17.69 27.51
CA ILE A 156 36.04 16.85 26.92
C ILE A 156 34.75 17.66 26.65
N GLY A 157 34.44 18.66 27.48
CA GLY A 157 33.29 19.55 27.30
C GLY A 157 33.43 20.42 26.05
N TYR A 158 34.62 20.97 25.80
CA TYR A 158 34.93 21.75 24.61
C TYR A 158 34.73 20.94 23.33
N ASP A 159 35.24 19.71 23.27
CA ASP A 159 35.10 18.84 22.10
C ASP A 159 33.61 18.52 21.80
N ILE A 160 32.80 18.30 22.84
CA ILE A 160 31.35 18.10 22.70
C ILE A 160 30.68 19.34 22.08
N VAL A 161 31.01 20.53 22.58
CA VAL A 161 30.42 21.79 22.07
C VAL A 161 30.89 22.09 20.65
N ALA A 162 32.17 21.85 20.33
CA ALA A 162 32.71 22.03 18.98
C ALA A 162 32.04 21.09 17.97
N LYS A 163 31.83 19.81 18.34
CA LYS A 163 31.06 18.85 17.54
C LYS A 163 29.62 19.30 17.34
N TYR A 164 28.98 19.83 18.39
CA TYR A 164 27.61 20.36 18.29
C TYR A 164 27.54 21.59 17.37
N ALA A 165 28.47 22.53 17.48
CA ALA A 165 28.56 23.69 16.60
C ALA A 165 28.73 23.30 15.12
N THR A 166 29.52 22.26 14.85
CA THR A 166 29.67 21.68 13.51
C THR A 166 28.34 21.12 12.99
N LYS A 167 27.59 20.39 13.82
CA LYS A 167 26.25 19.88 13.46
C LYS A 167 25.26 21.02 13.15
N ILE A 168 25.24 22.07 13.96
CA ILE A 168 24.40 23.25 13.73
C ILE A 168 24.76 23.94 12.41
N HIS A 169 26.06 24.07 12.10
CA HIS A 169 26.51 24.60 10.81
C HIS A 169 25.98 23.78 9.63
N MET A 170 26.13 22.46 9.66
CA MET A 170 25.64 21.58 8.60
C MET A 170 24.11 21.63 8.45
N ARG A 171 23.37 21.70 9.56
CA ARG A 171 21.90 21.84 9.55
C ARG A 171 21.48 23.17 8.92
N ARG A 172 22.15 24.27 9.27
CA ARG A 172 21.92 25.59 8.68
C ARG A 172 22.15 25.57 7.17
N ASP A 173 23.29 25.06 6.71
CA ASP A 173 23.61 25.02 5.27
C ASP A 173 22.61 24.18 4.48
N THR A 174 22.13 23.08 5.07
CA THR A 174 21.09 22.22 4.48
C THR A 174 19.76 22.96 4.39
N LEU A 175 19.39 23.70 5.44
CA LEU A 175 18.15 24.47 5.49
C LEU A 175 18.17 25.69 4.54
N GLU A 176 19.31 26.36 4.39
CA GLU A 176 19.49 27.45 3.42
C GLU A 176 19.29 26.95 1.98
N LYS A 177 19.83 25.77 1.66
CA LYS A 177 19.57 25.11 0.37
C LYS A 177 18.07 24.82 0.19
N ALA A 178 17.41 24.29 1.22
CA ALA A 178 15.97 24.00 1.22
C ALA A 178 15.15 25.26 0.92
N ILE A 179 15.43 26.36 1.62
CA ILE A 179 14.76 27.66 1.41
C ILE A 179 14.98 28.16 -0.01
N ALA A 180 16.21 28.08 -0.54
CA ALA A 180 16.50 28.52 -1.90
C ALA A 180 15.68 27.75 -2.95
N LEU A 181 15.48 26.44 -2.78
CA LEU A 181 14.62 25.66 -3.67
C LEU A 181 13.14 26.02 -3.51
N LEU A 182 12.64 26.10 -2.28
CA LEU A 182 11.24 26.47 -2.02
C LEU A 182 10.91 27.87 -2.58
N GLN A 183 11.85 28.82 -2.49
CA GLN A 183 11.72 30.14 -3.10
C GLN A 183 11.64 30.08 -4.63
N ARG A 184 12.40 29.18 -5.28
CA ARG A 184 12.31 28.97 -6.74
C ARG A 184 10.94 28.44 -7.13
N PHE A 185 10.45 27.42 -6.42
CA PHE A 185 9.09 26.91 -6.64
C PHE A 185 8.04 28.00 -6.49
N ASN A 186 8.12 28.80 -5.43
CA ASN A 186 7.17 29.88 -5.19
C ASN A 186 7.17 30.96 -6.30
N ARG A 187 8.33 31.23 -6.92
CA ARG A 187 8.45 32.19 -8.04
C ARG A 187 7.89 31.65 -9.35
N ASN A 188 8.09 30.36 -9.62
CA ASN A 188 7.70 29.76 -10.90
C ASN A 188 6.19 29.52 -11.01
N GLY A 189 5.46 29.52 -9.89
CA GLY A 189 3.99 29.60 -9.81
C GLY A 189 3.22 28.34 -10.26
N LYS A 190 3.79 27.54 -11.16
CA LYS A 190 3.23 26.27 -11.62
C LYS A 190 3.98 25.11 -11.01
N ILE A 191 3.35 24.52 -10.00
CA ILE A 191 3.91 23.43 -9.21
C ILE A 191 2.87 22.30 -9.20
N SER A 192 3.31 21.08 -9.45
CA SER A 192 2.50 19.88 -9.29
C SER A 192 3.03 19.03 -8.14
N ILE A 193 2.11 18.38 -7.43
CA ILE A 193 2.46 17.37 -6.42
C ILE A 193 2.02 16.02 -6.98
N HIS A 194 2.98 15.12 -7.12
CA HIS A 194 2.78 13.75 -7.57
C HIS A 194 2.98 12.80 -6.40
N ARG A 195 2.06 11.86 -6.25
CA ARG A 195 2.20 10.74 -5.32
C ARG A 195 2.82 9.56 -6.06
N ALA A 196 3.82 8.95 -5.44
CA ALA A 196 4.43 7.71 -5.89
C ALA A 196 4.13 6.60 -4.88
N ASP A 197 3.37 5.59 -5.33
CA ASP A 197 3.02 4.41 -4.56
C ASP A 197 3.69 3.18 -5.18
N GLU A 198 4.46 2.44 -4.38
CA GLU A 198 5.03 1.14 -4.76
C GLU A 198 4.37 0.05 -3.93
N TYR A 199 3.77 -0.94 -4.60
CA TYR A 199 3.14 -2.08 -3.94
C TYR A 199 4.03 -3.32 -4.09
N THR A 200 4.26 -4.02 -2.97
CA THR A 200 5.00 -5.29 -2.96
C THR A 200 4.18 -6.35 -2.23
N ALA A 201 3.88 -7.45 -2.92
CA ALA A 201 3.24 -8.62 -2.32
C ALA A 201 4.31 -9.53 -1.70
N THR A 202 4.14 -9.84 -0.41
CA THR A 202 4.97 -10.74 0.37
C THR A 202 4.18 -11.99 0.72
N TYR A 203 4.63 -13.16 0.28
CA TYR A 203 3.98 -14.46 0.51
C TYR A 203 5.00 -15.51 0.97
N LYS A 204 4.52 -16.63 1.52
CA LYS A 204 5.36 -17.77 1.90
C LYS A 204 5.27 -18.85 0.84
N ASN A 205 6.42 -19.38 0.42
CA ASN A 205 6.45 -20.53 -0.48
C ASN A 205 6.19 -21.86 0.27
N THR A 206 6.08 -22.96 -0.47
CA THR A 206 5.85 -24.31 0.10
C THR A 206 6.94 -24.77 1.07
N LYS A 207 8.15 -24.19 0.98
CA LYS A 207 9.28 -24.43 1.89
C LYS A 207 9.29 -23.49 3.10
N GLY A 208 8.27 -22.66 3.27
CA GLY A 208 8.14 -21.69 4.36
C GLY A 208 9.03 -20.44 4.22
N LYS A 209 9.74 -20.26 3.11
CA LYS A 209 10.54 -19.06 2.85
C LYS A 209 9.66 -17.91 2.37
N THR A 210 9.98 -16.72 2.83
CA THR A 210 9.29 -15.49 2.41
C THR A 210 9.82 -15.02 1.06
N GLU A 211 8.92 -14.84 0.11
CA GLU A 211 9.19 -14.28 -1.21
C GLU A 211 8.43 -12.97 -1.41
N LYS A 212 8.97 -12.12 -2.29
CA LYS A 212 8.41 -10.80 -2.58
C LYS A 212 8.25 -10.61 -4.08
N LYS A 213 7.13 -9.99 -4.48
CA LYS A 213 6.87 -9.58 -5.86
C LYS A 213 6.36 -8.15 -5.92
N HIS A 214 6.88 -7.37 -6.85
CA HIS A 214 6.37 -6.04 -7.15
C HIS A 214 5.04 -6.12 -7.90
N CYS A 215 4.17 -5.18 -7.62
CA CYS A 215 2.82 -5.12 -8.15
C CYS A 215 2.49 -3.71 -8.66
N SER A 216 1.78 -3.65 -9.77
CA SER A 216 1.16 -2.43 -10.29
C SER A 216 -0.32 -2.39 -9.94
N VAL A 217 -0.89 -1.18 -9.88
CA VAL A 217 -2.33 -1.00 -9.68
C VAL A 217 -3.03 -1.17 -11.02
N LEU A 218 -3.93 -2.14 -11.12
CA LEU A 218 -4.74 -2.38 -12.32
C LEU A 218 -6.07 -1.63 -12.26
N ALA A 219 -6.75 -1.64 -11.11
CA ALA A 219 -8.00 -0.92 -10.92
C ALA A 219 -8.21 -0.48 -9.47
N LYS A 220 -9.03 0.54 -9.29
CA LYS A 220 -9.51 1.03 -8.00
C LYS A 220 -11.04 1.07 -8.00
N ASP A 221 -11.63 0.84 -6.85
CA ASP A 221 -13.05 1.10 -6.64
C ASP A 221 -13.36 2.61 -6.68
N LYS A 222 -14.61 2.95 -7.01
CA LYS A 222 -15.18 4.30 -6.97
C LYS A 222 -14.91 5.01 -5.64
N HIS A 223 -14.97 4.30 -4.51
CA HIS A 223 -14.73 4.89 -3.18
C HIS A 223 -13.26 4.85 -2.75
N ASN A 224 -12.35 4.39 -3.60
CA ASN A 224 -10.93 4.19 -3.25
C ASN A 224 -10.76 3.42 -1.92
N SER A 225 -11.55 2.38 -1.71
CA SER A 225 -11.45 1.52 -0.53
C SER A 225 -10.69 0.21 -0.79
N ILE A 226 -10.75 -0.28 -2.04
CA ILE A 226 -10.15 -1.52 -2.50
C ILE A 226 -9.33 -1.31 -3.78
N LEU A 227 -8.24 -2.06 -3.89
CA LEU A 227 -7.34 -2.09 -5.05
C LEU A 227 -7.32 -3.48 -5.66
N LEU A 228 -7.34 -3.51 -6.99
CA LEU A 228 -6.91 -4.65 -7.76
C LEU A 228 -5.48 -4.42 -8.22
N LEU A 229 -4.56 -5.22 -7.69
CA LEU A 229 -3.16 -5.23 -8.05
C LEU A 229 -2.88 -6.35 -9.06
N GLU A 230 -1.87 -6.16 -9.90
CA GLU A 230 -1.33 -7.17 -10.80
C GLU A 230 0.19 -7.26 -10.58
N THR A 231 0.73 -8.47 -10.46
CA THR A 231 2.19 -8.68 -10.45
C THR A 231 2.79 -8.20 -11.76
N GLU A 232 3.99 -7.60 -11.73
CA GLU A 232 4.67 -7.10 -12.94
C GLU A 232 4.84 -8.16 -14.03
N ASP A 233 5.08 -9.42 -13.66
CA ASP A 233 5.24 -10.54 -14.60
C ASP A 233 3.92 -11.22 -14.99
N ARG A 234 2.78 -10.72 -14.49
CA ARG A 234 1.42 -11.24 -14.72
C ARG A 234 1.26 -12.74 -14.42
N LYS A 235 2.09 -13.28 -13.51
CA LYS A 235 2.11 -14.70 -13.15
C LYS A 235 1.84 -14.89 -11.67
N THR A 236 0.83 -15.70 -11.39
CA THR A 236 0.59 -16.22 -10.04
C THR A 236 1.73 -17.19 -9.68
N PRO A 237 2.42 -17.01 -8.54
CA PRO A 237 3.40 -17.96 -8.05
C PRO A 237 2.79 -19.37 -7.92
N HIS A 238 3.59 -20.42 -8.13
CA HIS A 238 3.10 -21.80 -8.05
C HIS A 238 2.76 -22.24 -6.62
N ASP A 239 3.37 -21.59 -5.63
CA ASP A 239 3.22 -21.93 -4.21
C ASP A 239 2.01 -21.27 -3.54
N VAL A 240 1.23 -20.46 -4.28
CA VAL A 240 0.06 -19.77 -3.75
C VAL A 240 -1.22 -20.26 -4.42
N ASN A 241 -2.31 -20.24 -3.66
CA ASN A 241 -3.63 -20.52 -4.19
C ASN A 241 -4.34 -19.24 -4.59
N ALA A 242 -5.37 -19.34 -5.42
CA ALA A 242 -6.23 -18.21 -5.75
C ALA A 242 -7.68 -18.50 -5.35
N ILE A 243 -8.27 -17.59 -4.58
CA ILE A 243 -9.70 -17.65 -4.23
C ILE A 243 -10.54 -17.38 -5.46
N THR A 244 -11.69 -18.04 -5.50
CA THR A 244 -12.65 -17.88 -6.58
C THR A 244 -13.92 -17.25 -6.05
N ILE A 245 -14.38 -16.17 -6.67
CA ILE A 245 -15.67 -15.60 -6.31
C ILE A 245 -16.78 -16.40 -6.97
N VAL A 246 -17.70 -16.93 -6.17
CA VAL A 246 -18.89 -17.65 -6.64
C VAL A 246 -19.85 -16.71 -7.39
N PRO A 247 -20.64 -17.19 -8.36
CA PRO A 247 -21.46 -16.31 -9.20
C PRO A 247 -22.69 -15.71 -8.50
N TRP A 248 -23.06 -16.17 -7.30
CA TRP A 248 -24.20 -15.67 -6.53
C TRP A 248 -23.78 -14.84 -5.31
N LYS A 249 -24.65 -13.94 -4.87
CA LYS A 249 -24.41 -13.08 -3.70
C LYS A 249 -24.51 -13.85 -2.39
N ILE A 250 -23.55 -13.63 -1.49
CA ILE A 250 -23.59 -14.11 -0.11
C ILE A 250 -24.00 -12.93 0.77
N THR A 251 -25.27 -12.91 1.19
CA THR A 251 -25.90 -11.75 1.84
C THR A 251 -25.86 -11.78 3.37
N LYS A 252 -25.66 -12.94 3.99
CA LYS A 252 -25.60 -13.07 5.45
C LYS A 252 -24.15 -13.19 5.89
N MET A 253 -23.62 -12.11 6.47
CA MET A 253 -22.32 -12.09 7.15
C MET A 253 -22.45 -12.32 8.68
N LEU A 254 -23.56 -12.88 9.14
CA LEU A 254 -23.65 -13.38 10.52
C LEU A 254 -22.58 -14.47 10.70
N ASP A 255 -21.83 -14.39 11.79
CA ASP A 255 -20.70 -15.27 12.12
C ASP A 255 -19.55 -15.27 11.10
N ALA A 256 -19.38 -14.16 10.37
CA ALA A 256 -18.28 -13.98 9.43
C ALA A 256 -16.91 -14.06 10.13
N MET A 257 -16.13 -15.04 9.72
CA MET A 257 -14.75 -15.24 10.16
C MET A 257 -13.80 -14.65 9.12
N ALA A 258 -12.67 -14.14 9.55
CA ALA A 258 -11.65 -13.58 8.70
C ALA A 258 -10.35 -14.39 8.79
N ILE A 259 -9.68 -14.49 7.64
CA ILE A 259 -8.34 -15.05 7.52
C ILE A 259 -7.39 -13.89 7.31
N THR A 260 -6.51 -13.68 8.27
CA THR A 260 -5.59 -12.53 8.35
C THR A 260 -4.17 -13.00 8.63
N SER A 261 -3.18 -12.24 8.18
CA SER A 261 -1.76 -12.50 8.47
C SER A 261 -1.44 -12.42 9.97
N ARG A 262 -2.31 -11.78 10.75
CA ARG A 262 -2.14 -11.54 12.18
C ARG A 262 -2.29 -12.80 13.06
N PHE A 263 -3.16 -13.72 12.66
CA PHE A 263 -3.52 -14.88 13.49
C PHE A 263 -3.31 -16.17 12.70
N SER A 264 -2.88 -17.21 13.40
CA SER A 264 -2.75 -18.54 12.79
C SER A 264 -4.11 -19.16 12.48
N SER A 265 -5.14 -18.88 13.26
CA SER A 265 -6.51 -19.38 13.11
C SER A 265 -7.49 -18.31 12.60
N PRO A 266 -8.60 -18.69 11.93
CA PRO A 266 -9.64 -17.74 11.59
C PRO A 266 -10.13 -17.00 12.83
N CYS A 267 -10.36 -15.70 12.72
CA CYS A 267 -10.82 -14.85 13.82
C CYS A 267 -12.10 -14.12 13.43
N PRO A 268 -12.87 -13.56 14.38
CA PRO A 268 -13.96 -12.65 14.03
C PRO A 268 -13.46 -11.49 13.16
N ALA A 269 -14.26 -11.07 12.17
CA ALA A 269 -13.85 -10.08 11.17
C ALA A 269 -13.46 -8.72 11.76
N GLU A 270 -13.98 -8.37 12.94
CA GLU A 270 -13.66 -7.12 13.65
C GLU A 270 -12.19 -7.02 14.09
N PHE A 271 -11.53 -8.14 14.41
CA PHE A 271 -10.14 -8.18 14.87
C PHE A 271 -9.12 -8.33 13.74
N ALA A 272 -9.60 -8.60 12.53
CA ALA A 272 -8.77 -8.85 11.36
C ALA A 272 -8.17 -7.56 10.80
N ARG A 273 -7.01 -7.68 10.14
CA ARG A 273 -6.39 -6.54 9.47
C ARG A 273 -7.20 -6.09 8.25
N PRO A 274 -7.17 -4.80 7.89
CA PRO A 274 -7.67 -4.36 6.59
C PRO A 274 -7.03 -5.16 5.45
N GLY A 275 -7.86 -5.57 4.49
CA GLY A 275 -7.48 -6.40 3.36
C GLY A 275 -7.59 -7.91 3.60
N SER A 276 -7.92 -8.32 4.83
CA SER A 276 -8.16 -9.73 5.16
C SER A 276 -9.39 -10.27 4.44
N MET A 277 -9.33 -11.53 4.03
CA MET A 277 -10.47 -12.22 3.46
C MET A 277 -11.50 -12.54 4.53
N ILE A 278 -12.78 -12.34 4.19
CA ILE A 278 -13.92 -12.70 5.03
C ILE A 278 -14.58 -13.95 4.43
N PHE A 279 -14.82 -14.92 5.30
CA PHE A 279 -15.48 -16.18 5.02
C PHE A 279 -16.70 -16.35 5.91
N VAL A 280 -17.78 -16.83 5.32
CA VAL A 280 -18.94 -17.29 6.09
C VAL A 280 -18.76 -18.79 6.32
N PRO A 281 -18.77 -19.26 7.58
CA PRO A 281 -18.63 -20.67 7.88
C PRO A 281 -19.78 -21.46 7.27
N THR A 282 -19.45 -22.65 6.77
CA THR A 282 -20.41 -23.62 6.23
C THR A 282 -20.18 -24.96 6.92
N TYR A 283 -20.54 -26.08 6.27
CA TYR A 283 -20.35 -27.41 6.84
C TYR A 283 -18.87 -27.81 6.90
N MET A 284 -18.53 -28.63 7.91
CA MET A 284 -17.24 -29.33 8.05
C MET A 284 -15.99 -28.44 8.01
N ASN A 285 -15.95 -27.36 8.80
CA ASN A 285 -14.82 -26.41 8.88
C ASN A 285 -14.45 -25.71 7.57
N LYS A 286 -15.32 -25.75 6.56
CA LYS A 286 -15.12 -25.04 5.29
C LYS A 286 -15.85 -23.70 5.31
N GLY A 287 -15.28 -22.73 4.61
CA GLY A 287 -15.85 -21.39 4.48
C GLY A 287 -16.17 -21.03 3.05
N ARG A 288 -17.20 -20.22 2.83
CA ARG A 288 -17.41 -19.56 1.54
C ARG A 288 -16.88 -18.13 1.62
N PHE A 289 -16.05 -17.77 0.64
CA PHE A 289 -15.54 -16.41 0.52
C PHE A 289 -16.71 -15.44 0.33
N ALA A 290 -16.84 -14.46 1.23
CA ALA A 290 -17.95 -13.52 1.26
C ALA A 290 -17.52 -12.08 0.96
N GLY A 291 -16.24 -11.74 1.19
CA GLY A 291 -15.78 -10.37 0.99
C GLY A 291 -14.41 -10.08 1.57
N ILE A 292 -14.14 -8.79 1.76
CA ILE A 292 -12.87 -8.26 2.27
C ILE A 292 -13.10 -7.28 3.42
N LYS A 293 -12.26 -7.37 4.45
CA LYS A 293 -12.26 -6.44 5.58
C LYS A 293 -11.65 -5.10 5.16
N LEU A 294 -12.30 -3.99 5.52
CA LEU A 294 -11.76 -2.64 5.38
C LEU A 294 -11.35 -2.07 6.73
N GLN A 295 -10.83 -0.83 6.76
CA GLN A 295 -10.71 -0.09 8.01
C GLN A 295 -12.10 0.10 8.65
N ASN A 296 -13.06 0.66 7.90
CA ASN A 296 -14.39 1.02 8.40
C ASN A 296 -15.49 0.12 7.81
N GLY A 297 -15.49 -1.17 8.17
CA GLY A 297 -16.48 -2.14 7.71
C GLY A 297 -15.89 -3.21 6.78
N TYR A 298 -16.65 -3.60 5.75
CA TYR A 298 -16.30 -4.64 4.79
C TYR A 298 -16.92 -4.36 3.41
N HIS A 299 -16.29 -4.85 2.35
CA HIS A 299 -16.91 -4.97 1.03
C HIS A 299 -17.33 -6.42 0.78
N ASP A 300 -18.47 -6.60 0.12
CA ASP A 300 -18.92 -7.92 -0.29
C ASP A 300 -18.21 -8.38 -1.58
N SER A 301 -18.39 -9.67 -1.89
CA SER A 301 -17.77 -10.27 -3.06
C SER A 301 -18.28 -9.73 -4.41
N GLU A 302 -19.47 -9.13 -4.49
CA GLU A 302 -19.99 -8.52 -5.72
C GLU A 302 -19.22 -7.23 -6.03
N GLN A 303 -18.99 -6.40 -5.02
CA GLN A 303 -18.20 -5.18 -5.16
C GLN A 303 -16.76 -5.46 -5.61
N ILE A 304 -16.20 -6.60 -5.20
CA ILE A 304 -14.88 -7.06 -5.69
C ILE A 304 -14.97 -7.52 -7.16
N LYS A 305 -16.06 -8.16 -7.59
CA LYS A 305 -16.25 -8.54 -9.01
C LYS A 305 -16.27 -7.31 -9.91
N GLU A 306 -16.93 -6.22 -9.48
CA GLU A 306 -17.01 -4.97 -10.25
C GLU A 306 -15.62 -4.41 -10.59
N LEU A 307 -14.61 -4.57 -9.71
CA LEU A 307 -13.23 -4.16 -9.99
C LEU A 307 -12.63 -4.82 -11.23
N PHE A 308 -12.96 -6.08 -11.50
CA PHE A 308 -12.42 -6.79 -12.67
C PHE A 308 -13.02 -6.31 -13.99
N HIS A 309 -14.14 -5.61 -13.95
CA HIS A 309 -14.71 -4.94 -15.13
C HIS A 309 -14.02 -3.60 -15.41
N LEU A 310 -13.52 -2.92 -14.37
CA LEU A 310 -12.82 -1.64 -14.49
C LEU A 310 -11.37 -1.81 -14.96
N GLY A 311 -10.72 -2.93 -14.63
CA GLY A 311 -9.33 -3.22 -15.01
C GLY A 311 -9.14 -3.86 -16.40
N LYS A 312 -10.04 -3.59 -17.35
CA LYS A 312 -9.97 -4.09 -18.73
C LYS A 312 -9.54 -3.00 -19.70
#